data_AF-A0A5E4MBV3-F1
#
_entry.id   AF-A0A5E4MBV3-F1
#
_cell.length_a   1.000
_cell.length_b   1.000
_cell.length_c   1.000
_cell.angle_alpha   90.00
_cell.angle_beta   90.00
_cell.angle_gamma   90.00
#
_symmetry.space_group_name_H-M   'P 1'
#
loop_
_entity.id
_entity.type
_entity.pdbx_description
1 polymer ?
#
loop_
_entity_poly.entity_id
_entity_poly.type
_entity_poly.pdbx_seq_one_letter_code
_entity_poly.pdbx_strand_id
1 'polypeptide(L)'
;MFNQMKNKDQQDIYIQRLMELHPVQRKRSRLEMCAEQAKPKSVSIKYFVTFQTNKQMVCKSTFLSVSGITKKRCERLIFLFKNNQSPRDIRGKNVSGNSLGGEIMTDIHSHLESFLVKLSHHTGKEDKYLDSKLSVKKIYEIFKEKYPYHKVSYKPFWSYFKENFNLRFGRPQNVSHL
;
A
#
# COMPACT_ATOMS: atom_id res chain seq x y z
N MET A 1 -15.58 -25.94 -0.45
CA MET A 1 -14.17 -25.51 -0.53
C MET A 1 -14.00 -24.03 -0.88
N PHE A 2 -14.53 -23.52 -2.00
CA PHE A 2 -14.38 -22.09 -2.37
C PHE A 2 -14.96 -21.11 -1.32
N ASN A 3 -16.19 -21.36 -0.85
CA ASN A 3 -16.88 -20.51 0.14
C ASN A 3 -16.28 -20.59 1.56
N GLN A 4 -15.32 -21.49 1.79
CA GLN A 4 -14.66 -21.67 3.10
C GLN A 4 -13.33 -20.91 3.20
N MET A 5 -12.87 -20.28 2.12
CA MET A 5 -11.61 -19.51 2.12
C MET A 5 -11.76 -18.23 2.94
N LYS A 6 -10.78 -17.97 3.81
CA LYS A 6 -10.86 -16.92 4.83
C LYS A 6 -10.85 -15.50 4.27
N ASN A 7 -10.20 -15.27 3.14
CA ASN A 7 -10.03 -13.93 2.58
C ASN A 7 -10.21 -13.92 1.05
N LYS A 8 -10.59 -12.75 0.53
CA LYS A 8 -10.88 -12.53 -0.89
C LYS A 8 -9.68 -12.84 -1.79
N ASP A 9 -8.47 -12.57 -1.30
CA ASP A 9 -7.24 -12.82 -2.04
C ASP A 9 -7.05 -14.31 -2.31
N GLN A 10 -7.24 -15.17 -1.30
CA GLN A 10 -7.18 -16.63 -1.50
C GLN A 10 -8.23 -17.12 -2.50
N GLN A 11 -9.44 -16.57 -2.45
CA GLN A 11 -10.49 -16.89 -3.42
C GLN A 11 -10.09 -16.48 -4.84
N ASP A 12 -9.63 -15.25 -5.04
CA ASP A 12 -9.24 -14.73 -6.35
C ASP A 12 -8.04 -15.50 -6.93
N ILE A 13 -7.05 -15.85 -6.10
CA ILE A 13 -5.91 -16.70 -6.48
C ILE A 13 -6.39 -18.10 -6.90
N TYR A 14 -7.29 -18.70 -6.13
CA TYR A 14 -7.84 -20.01 -6.46
C TYR A 14 -8.60 -19.98 -7.79
N ILE A 15 -9.43 -18.96 -8.02
CA ILE A 15 -10.15 -18.77 -9.29
C ILE A 15 -9.18 -18.67 -10.46
N GLN A 16 -8.08 -17.91 -10.34
CA GLN A 16 -7.07 -17.82 -11.40
C GLN A 16 -6.40 -19.17 -11.68
N ARG A 17 -6.16 -20.01 -10.67
CA ARG A 17 -5.62 -21.39 -10.87
C ARG A 17 -6.54 -22.32 -11.65
N LEU A 18 -7.81 -21.96 -11.78
CA LEU A 18 -8.80 -22.65 -12.59
C LEU A 18 -8.95 -22.05 -14.00
N MET A 19 -8.11 -21.07 -14.36
CA MET A 19 -8.03 -20.50 -15.68
C MET A 19 -6.72 -20.89 -16.35
N GLU A 20 -6.76 -21.08 -17.66
CA GLU A 20 -5.55 -21.25 -18.47
C GLU A 20 -5.58 -20.28 -19.64
N LEU A 21 -4.49 -19.54 -19.81
CA LEU A 21 -4.27 -18.62 -20.93
C LEU A 21 -3.61 -19.41 -22.08
N HIS A 22 -4.25 -19.39 -23.24
CA HIS A 22 -3.76 -20.05 -24.45
C HIS A 22 -3.62 -19.01 -25.58
N PRO A 23 -2.52 -19.01 -26.35
CA PRO A 23 -2.41 -18.11 -27.50
C PRO A 23 -3.52 -18.38 -28.52
N VAL A 24 -4.01 -17.33 -29.19
CA VAL A 24 -5.06 -17.49 -30.20
C VAL A 24 -4.48 -18.16 -31.44
N GLN A 25 -4.83 -19.43 -31.65
CA GLN A 25 -4.34 -20.25 -32.76
C GLN A 25 -4.97 -19.90 -34.12
N ARG A 26 -6.20 -19.37 -34.13
CA ARG A 26 -6.93 -19.04 -35.36
C ARG A 26 -7.50 -17.63 -35.30
N LYS A 27 -7.05 -16.76 -36.21
CA LYS A 27 -7.68 -15.46 -36.46
C LYS A 27 -8.74 -15.65 -37.54
N ARG A 28 -9.99 -15.32 -37.25
CA ARG A 28 -11.01 -15.21 -38.30
C ARG A 28 -10.80 -13.87 -39.00
N SER A 29 -10.78 -13.86 -40.33
CA SER A 29 -10.96 -12.62 -41.09
C SER A 29 -12.32 -12.06 -40.68
N ARG A 30 -12.32 -10.83 -40.16
CA ARG A 30 -13.57 -10.10 -39.97
C ARG A 30 -13.85 -9.37 -41.27
N LEU A 31 -15.12 -9.33 -41.69
CA LEU A 31 -15.56 -8.40 -42.72
C LEU A 31 -15.10 -6.99 -42.32
N GLU A 32 -14.48 -6.28 -43.27
CA GLU A 32 -13.71 -5.04 -43.04
C GLU A 32 -14.51 -4.00 -42.25
N MET A 33 -15.82 -3.93 -42.45
CA MET A 33 -16.74 -3.00 -41.77
C MET A 33 -16.79 -3.12 -40.24
N CYS A 34 -16.40 -4.26 -39.66
CA CYS A 34 -16.34 -4.46 -38.20
C CYS A 34 -14.90 -4.63 -37.67
N ALA A 35 -13.90 -4.59 -38.55
CA ALA A 35 -12.50 -4.85 -38.21
C ALA A 35 -11.85 -3.66 -37.49
N GLU A 36 -12.17 -2.43 -37.89
CA GLU A 36 -11.58 -1.19 -37.35
C GLU A 36 -11.90 -0.95 -35.86
N GLN A 37 -13.07 -1.39 -35.39
CA GLN A 37 -13.55 -1.04 -34.05
C GLN A 37 -13.18 -2.08 -32.97
N ALA A 38 -12.83 -3.30 -33.36
CA ALA A 38 -12.64 -4.40 -32.42
C ALA A 38 -11.18 -4.87 -32.40
N LYS A 39 -10.42 -4.51 -31.36
CA LYS A 39 -9.07 -5.05 -31.17
C LYS A 39 -9.12 -6.59 -31.11
N PRO A 40 -8.30 -7.30 -31.90
CA PRO A 40 -8.29 -8.76 -31.88
C PRO A 40 -7.87 -9.26 -30.49
N LYS A 41 -8.50 -10.34 -30.03
CA LYS A 41 -8.08 -10.98 -28.78
C LYS A 41 -6.70 -11.61 -29.01
N SER A 42 -5.72 -11.23 -28.21
CA SER A 42 -4.38 -11.83 -28.25
C SER A 42 -4.33 -13.21 -27.58
N VAL A 43 -5.26 -13.47 -26.64
CA VAL A 43 -5.25 -14.67 -25.80
C VAL A 43 -6.66 -15.25 -25.65
N SER A 44 -6.77 -16.57 -25.80
CA SER A 44 -7.93 -17.39 -25.48
C SER A 44 -7.84 -17.93 -24.05
N ILE A 45 -8.97 -18.19 -23.41
CA ILE A 45 -9.01 -18.59 -22.00
C ILE A 45 -9.86 -19.84 -21.87
N LYS A 46 -9.30 -20.88 -21.28
CA LYS A 46 -10.01 -22.09 -20.87
C LYS A 46 -10.36 -21.99 -19.39
N TYR A 47 -11.58 -22.38 -19.05
CA TYR A 47 -12.09 -22.36 -17.68
C TYR A 47 -12.28 -23.78 -17.19
N PHE A 48 -11.93 -24.02 -15.93
CA PHE A 48 -12.04 -25.32 -15.30
C PHE A 48 -12.82 -25.21 -13.99
N VAL A 49 -13.50 -26.28 -13.61
CA VAL A 49 -14.05 -26.44 -12.26
C VAL A 49 -13.49 -27.71 -11.66
N THR A 50 -13.35 -27.74 -10.34
CA THR A 50 -12.97 -28.97 -9.64
C THR A 50 -14.22 -29.79 -9.39
N PHE A 51 -14.20 -31.04 -9.82
CA PHE A 51 -15.21 -32.03 -9.50
C PHE A 51 -14.51 -33.24 -8.91
N GLN A 52 -14.83 -33.55 -7.66
CA GLN A 52 -14.09 -34.53 -6.85
C GLN A 52 -12.59 -34.16 -6.79
N THR A 53 -11.74 -34.89 -7.50
CA THR A 53 -10.28 -34.70 -7.59
C THR A 53 -9.81 -34.17 -8.95
N ASN A 54 -10.68 -34.13 -9.97
CA ASN A 54 -10.31 -33.77 -11.33
C ASN A 54 -10.72 -32.35 -11.71
N LYS A 55 -9.95 -31.72 -12.61
CA LYS A 55 -10.33 -30.46 -13.24
C LYS A 55 -11.11 -30.77 -14.52
N GLN A 56 -12.36 -30.30 -14.59
CA GLN A 56 -13.19 -30.44 -15.77
C GLN A 56 -13.33 -29.10 -16.49
N MET A 57 -13.12 -29.12 -17.80
CA MET A 57 -13.27 -27.92 -18.63
C MET A 57 -14.74 -27.54 -18.78
N VAL A 58 -15.04 -26.25 -18.64
CA VAL A 58 -16.40 -25.72 -18.74
C VAL A 58 -16.42 -24.41 -19.54
N CYS A 59 -17.61 -24.00 -19.96
CA CYS A 59 -17.80 -22.68 -20.55
C CYS A 59 -17.77 -21.56 -19.48
N LYS A 60 -17.62 -20.31 -19.93
CA LYS A 60 -17.56 -19.14 -19.02
C LYS A 60 -18.83 -19.00 -18.18
N SER A 61 -20.02 -19.22 -18.73
CA SER A 61 -21.28 -19.08 -17.98
C SER A 61 -21.38 -20.08 -16.83
N THR A 62 -21.09 -21.37 -17.10
CA THR A 62 -21.04 -22.40 -16.06
C THR A 62 -19.97 -22.08 -15.02
N PHE A 63 -18.78 -21.65 -15.45
CA PHE A 63 -17.72 -21.24 -14.52
C PHE A 63 -18.18 -20.13 -13.57
N LEU A 64 -18.82 -19.09 -14.08
CA LEU A 64 -19.34 -17.98 -13.26
C LEU A 64 -20.43 -18.45 -12.29
N SER A 65 -21.33 -19.32 -12.74
CA SER A 65 -22.41 -19.87 -11.92
C SER A 65 -21.86 -20.71 -10.77
N VAL A 66 -20.98 -21.68 -11.08
CA VAL A 66 -20.39 -22.60 -10.08
C VAL A 66 -19.50 -21.85 -9.08
N SER A 67 -18.72 -20.87 -9.54
CA SER A 67 -17.86 -20.07 -8.65
C SER A 67 -18.60 -18.96 -7.92
N GLY A 68 -19.86 -18.67 -8.26
CA GLY A 68 -20.66 -17.60 -7.66
C GLY A 68 -20.06 -16.20 -7.84
N ILE A 69 -19.31 -15.95 -8.93
CA ILE A 69 -18.66 -14.65 -9.19
C ILE A 69 -19.33 -13.88 -10.32
N THR A 70 -19.26 -12.56 -10.23
CA THR A 70 -19.74 -11.68 -11.29
C THR A 70 -18.81 -11.70 -12.51
N LYS A 71 -19.37 -11.41 -13.68
CA LYS A 71 -18.62 -11.25 -14.93
C LYS A 71 -17.48 -10.22 -14.79
N LYS A 72 -17.74 -9.09 -14.11
CA LYS A 72 -16.75 -8.03 -13.84
C LYS A 72 -15.56 -8.56 -13.01
N ARG A 73 -15.82 -9.34 -11.95
CA ARG A 73 -14.75 -9.94 -11.13
C ARG A 73 -13.90 -10.88 -11.97
N CYS A 74 -14.53 -11.75 -12.77
CA CYS A 74 -13.83 -12.65 -13.68
C CYS A 74 -12.95 -11.89 -14.70
N GLU A 75 -13.45 -10.82 -15.31
CA GLU A 75 -12.70 -10.01 -16.28
C GLU A 75 -11.50 -9.30 -15.66
N ARG A 76 -11.64 -8.77 -14.43
CA ARG A 76 -10.50 -8.25 -13.66
C ARG A 76 -9.44 -9.32 -13.43
N LEU A 77 -9.83 -10.53 -13.01
CA LEU A 77 -8.87 -11.61 -12.74
C LEU A 77 -8.13 -12.05 -14.00
N ILE A 78 -8.83 -12.10 -15.13
CA ILE A 78 -8.25 -12.36 -16.44
C ILE A 78 -7.24 -11.27 -16.81
N PHE A 79 -7.60 -10.00 -16.61
CA PHE A 79 -6.69 -8.88 -16.88
C PHE A 79 -5.41 -8.97 -16.05
N LEU A 80 -5.53 -9.23 -14.74
CA LEU A 80 -4.36 -9.40 -13.86
C LEU A 80 -3.52 -10.58 -14.31
N PHE A 81 -4.15 -11.71 -14.64
CA PHE A 81 -3.44 -12.92 -15.06
C PHE A 81 -2.66 -12.69 -16.37
N LYS A 82 -3.24 -11.97 -17.33
CA LYS A 82 -2.55 -11.58 -18.57
C LYS A 82 -1.33 -10.69 -18.35
N ASN A 83 -1.35 -9.88 -17.29
CA ASN A 83 -0.23 -9.01 -16.92
C ASN A 83 0.74 -9.69 -15.94
N ASN A 84 0.63 -10.99 -15.71
CA ASN A 84 1.42 -11.75 -14.72
C ASN A 84 1.31 -11.16 -13.30
N GLN A 85 0.15 -10.61 -12.95
CA GLN A 85 -0.12 -10.02 -11.63
C GLN A 85 -1.00 -10.95 -10.79
N SER A 86 -0.61 -11.12 -9.52
CA SER A 86 -1.42 -11.82 -8.53
C SER A 86 -2.56 -10.93 -8.01
N PRO A 87 -3.79 -11.44 -7.86
CA PRO A 87 -4.90 -10.71 -7.28
C PRO A 87 -4.61 -10.33 -5.85
N ARG A 88 -4.72 -9.03 -5.58
CA ARG A 88 -4.61 -8.48 -4.23
C ARG A 88 -5.74 -7.51 -3.97
N ASP A 89 -6.33 -7.60 -2.79
CA ASP A 89 -7.34 -6.68 -2.31
C ASP A 89 -6.66 -5.50 -1.62
N ILE A 90 -6.65 -4.38 -2.33
CA ILE A 90 -6.07 -3.11 -1.89
C ILE A 90 -7.12 -2.10 -1.40
N ARG A 91 -8.39 -2.50 -1.32
CA ARG A 91 -9.44 -1.61 -0.77
C ARG A 91 -9.05 -1.17 0.65
N GLY A 92 -9.16 0.13 0.92
CA GLY A 92 -8.82 0.71 2.21
C GLY A 92 -7.33 0.69 2.57
N LYS A 93 -6.44 0.22 1.68
CA LYS A 93 -4.99 0.17 1.91
C LYS A 93 -4.23 1.28 1.17
N ASN A 94 -4.95 2.21 0.55
CA ASN A 94 -4.32 3.35 -0.08
C ASN A 94 -3.77 4.27 1.02
N VAL A 95 -2.55 4.75 0.81
CA VAL A 95 -1.98 5.82 1.63
C VAL A 95 -2.89 7.04 1.47
N SER A 96 -3.29 7.66 2.58
CA SER A 96 -4.14 8.84 2.51
C SER A 96 -3.36 9.96 1.83
N GLY A 97 -4.00 10.79 1.01
CA GLY A 97 -3.36 11.97 0.43
C GLY A 97 -2.87 12.99 1.48
N ASN A 98 -3.35 12.84 2.72
CA ASN A 98 -2.92 13.65 3.87
C ASN A 98 -1.73 13.04 4.63
N SER A 99 -1.28 11.84 4.24
CA SER A 99 -0.10 11.21 4.82
C SER A 99 1.15 11.95 4.36
N LEU A 100 2.12 12.09 5.28
CA LEU A 100 3.39 12.69 4.95
C LEU A 100 4.13 11.84 3.92
N GLY A 101 4.70 12.49 2.90
CA GLY A 101 5.57 11.82 1.94
C GLY A 101 6.82 11.27 2.62
N GLY A 102 7.41 10.20 2.08
CA GLY A 102 8.58 9.54 2.68
C GLY A 102 9.77 10.48 2.86
N GLU A 103 10.05 11.34 1.88
CA GLU A 103 11.10 12.37 1.95
C GLU A 103 10.87 13.36 3.10
N ILE A 104 9.64 13.87 3.21
CA ILE A 104 9.24 14.77 4.29
C ILE A 104 9.43 14.11 5.66
N MET A 105 9.07 12.82 5.79
CA MET A 105 9.26 12.09 7.04
C MET A 105 10.74 11.94 7.39
N THR A 106 11.61 11.68 6.41
CA THR A 106 13.06 11.63 6.61
C THR A 106 13.62 12.96 7.07
N ASP A 107 13.21 14.06 6.45
CA ASP A 107 13.66 15.41 6.84
C ASP A 107 13.15 15.80 8.23
N ILE A 108 11.90 15.47 8.57
CA ILE A 108 11.37 15.66 9.92
C ILE A 108 12.19 14.85 10.92
N HIS A 109 12.50 13.60 10.61
CA HIS A 109 13.29 12.74 11.49
C HIS A 109 14.68 13.32 11.74
N SER A 110 15.41 13.66 10.68
CA SER A 110 16.76 14.23 10.76
C SER A 110 16.77 15.57 11.50
N HIS A 111 15.77 16.43 11.24
CA HIS A 111 15.60 17.68 11.94
C HIS A 111 15.35 17.47 13.43
N LEU A 112 14.48 16.53 13.81
CA LEU A 112 14.22 16.23 15.22
C LEU A 112 15.45 15.64 15.92
N GLU A 113 16.19 14.75 15.26
CA GLU A 113 17.44 14.17 15.79
C GLU A 113 18.49 15.24 16.10
N SER A 114 18.58 16.31 15.29
CA SER A 114 19.56 17.38 15.53
C SER A 114 19.29 18.20 16.79
N PHE A 115 18.09 18.14 17.38
CA PHE A 115 17.76 18.80 18.66
C PHE A 115 17.89 17.87 19.87
N LEU A 116 18.16 16.58 19.68
CA LEU A 116 18.25 15.65 20.79
C LEU A 116 19.63 15.72 21.42
N VAL A 117 19.66 16.11 22.69
CA VAL A 117 20.89 16.11 23.48
C VAL A 117 21.05 14.72 24.10
N LYS A 118 22.23 14.11 23.89
CA LYS A 118 22.62 12.83 24.50
C LYS A 118 23.44 13.07 25.76
N LEU A 119 22.86 13.19 26.95
CA LEU A 119 23.67 13.31 28.17
C LEU A 119 22.98 12.77 29.42
N SER A 120 23.45 11.62 29.91
CA SER A 120 23.43 11.35 31.34
C SER A 120 24.82 10.85 31.74
N HIS A 121 25.70 11.80 32.06
CA HIS A 121 27.04 11.52 32.59
C HIS A 121 26.99 10.80 33.94
N HIS A 122 25.86 10.86 34.66
CA HIS A 122 25.75 10.41 36.05
C HIS A 122 25.10 9.04 36.22
N THR A 123 24.39 8.51 35.21
CA THR A 123 23.55 7.31 35.38
C THR A 123 23.98 6.13 34.50
N GLY A 124 25.05 6.27 33.69
CA GLY A 124 25.54 5.21 32.80
C GLY A 124 24.55 4.74 31.72
N LYS A 125 23.44 5.48 31.53
CA LYS A 125 22.38 5.23 30.54
C LYS A 125 22.33 6.39 29.56
N GLU A 126 22.21 6.09 28.27
CA GLU A 126 22.01 7.10 27.23
C GLU A 126 20.57 7.62 27.25
N ASP A 127 20.30 8.63 28.08
CA ASP A 127 19.00 9.31 28.08
C ASP A 127 19.02 10.45 27.05
N LYS A 128 18.17 10.35 26.03
CA LYS A 128 17.89 11.43 25.07
C LYS A 128 16.83 12.36 25.66
N TYR A 129 17.12 13.65 25.71
CA TYR A 129 16.14 14.66 26.13
C TYR A 129 16.22 15.88 25.22
N LEU A 130 15.11 16.62 25.20
CA LEU A 130 15.06 17.93 24.56
C LEU A 130 15.47 19.01 25.57
N ASP A 131 16.18 20.03 25.11
CA ASP A 131 16.45 21.23 25.90
C ASP A 131 15.16 21.80 26.49
N SER A 132 15.18 22.08 27.79
CA SER A 132 14.10 22.72 28.55
C SER A 132 13.54 24.02 27.94
N LYS A 133 14.33 24.75 27.13
CA LYS A 133 13.90 25.99 26.47
C LYS A 133 13.17 25.77 25.15
N LEU A 134 13.25 24.56 24.60
CA LEU A 134 12.64 24.16 23.34
C LEU A 134 11.28 23.53 23.58
N SER A 135 10.31 23.91 22.74
CA SER A 135 9.02 23.25 22.64
C SER A 135 8.86 22.64 21.26
N VAL A 136 8.03 21.60 21.14
CA VAL A 136 7.75 20.97 19.83
C VAL A 136 7.23 21.99 18.81
N LYS A 137 6.49 23.00 19.28
CA LYS A 137 6.03 24.11 18.44
C LYS A 137 7.19 24.97 17.90
N LYS A 138 8.16 25.33 18.75
CA LYS A 138 9.37 26.07 18.30
C LYS A 138 10.18 25.24 17.30
N ILE A 139 10.36 23.95 17.55
CA ILE A 139 11.10 23.07 16.64
C ILE A 139 10.41 22.98 15.28
N TYR A 140 9.07 22.94 15.27
CA TYR A 140 8.28 22.99 14.05
C TYR A 140 8.41 24.33 13.30
N GLU A 141 8.44 25.46 14.02
CA GLU A 141 8.68 26.78 13.40
C GLU A 141 10.05 26.82 12.71
N ILE A 142 11.11 26.33 13.38
CA ILE A 142 12.45 26.23 12.78
C ILE A 142 12.45 25.24 11.59
N PHE A 143 11.69 24.14 11.68
CA PHE A 143 11.55 23.19 10.56
C PHE A 143 10.97 23.88 9.32
N LYS A 144 9.94 24.70 9.48
CA LYS A 144 9.34 25.45 8.37
C LYS A 144 10.29 26.46 7.75
N GLU A 145 11.13 27.09 8.56
CA GLU A 145 12.14 28.03 8.07
C GLU A 145 13.23 27.31 7.27
N LYS A 146 13.69 26.15 7.76
CA LYS A 146 14.72 25.34 7.11
C LYS A 146 14.23 24.63 5.86
N TYR A 147 12.96 24.22 5.84
CA TYR A 147 12.33 23.50 4.73
C TYR A 147 11.05 24.21 4.25
N PRO A 148 11.16 25.40 3.64
CA PRO A 148 10.00 26.22 3.26
C PRO A 148 9.14 25.58 2.16
N TYR A 149 9.72 24.66 1.39
CA TYR A 149 9.03 23.95 0.30
C TYR A 149 8.11 22.83 0.81
N HIS A 150 8.33 22.33 2.02
CA HIS A 150 7.54 21.24 2.60
C HIS A 150 6.19 21.75 3.11
N LYS A 151 5.10 21.26 2.52
CA LYS A 151 3.72 21.58 2.93
C LYS A 151 3.27 20.71 4.11
N VAL A 152 3.89 20.92 5.27
CA VAL A 152 3.59 20.19 6.50
C VAL A 152 2.87 21.08 7.50
N SER A 153 1.68 20.68 7.94
CA SER A 153 0.99 21.32 9.05
C SER A 153 1.51 20.81 10.41
N TYR A 154 1.26 21.56 11.48
CA TYR A 154 1.75 21.22 12.82
C TYR A 154 1.26 19.85 13.31
N LYS A 155 0.01 19.47 12.98
CA LYS A 155 -0.61 18.24 13.51
C LYS A 155 0.10 16.95 13.04
N PRO A 156 0.36 16.73 11.74
CA PRO A 156 1.20 15.62 11.29
C PRO A 156 2.61 15.62 11.89
N PHE A 157 3.26 16.79 11.98
CA PHE A 157 4.58 16.93 12.58
C PHE A 157 4.58 16.50 14.06
N TRP A 158 3.62 17.00 14.84
CA TRP A 158 3.46 16.65 16.25
C TRP A 158 3.12 15.17 16.46
N SER A 159 2.28 14.59 15.59
CA SER A 159 1.96 13.17 15.64
C SER A 159 3.21 12.32 15.40
N TYR A 160 4.01 12.69 14.38
CA TYR A 160 5.28 12.03 14.10
C TYR A 160 6.26 12.14 15.29
N PHE A 161 6.42 13.32 15.88
CA PHE A 161 7.25 13.52 17.08
C PHE A 161 6.79 12.63 18.23
N LYS A 162 5.49 12.61 18.54
CA LYS A 162 4.92 11.83 19.64
C LYS A 162 5.10 10.33 19.45
N GLU A 163 4.90 9.83 18.24
CA GLU A 163 4.97 8.40 17.91
C GLU A 163 6.41 7.87 17.84
N ASN A 164 7.37 8.67 17.36
CA ASN A 164 8.73 8.20 17.06
C ASN A 164 9.76 8.55 18.15
N PHE A 165 9.56 9.65 18.87
CA PHE A 165 10.56 10.15 19.81
C PHE A 165 10.16 9.95 21.27
N ASN A 166 8.87 10.07 21.61
CA ASN A 166 8.32 9.87 22.96
C ASN A 166 9.24 10.41 24.10
N LEU A 167 9.85 11.58 23.89
CA LEU A 167 10.86 12.13 24.80
C LEU A 167 10.20 12.91 25.93
N ARG A 168 10.79 12.79 27.12
CA ARG A 168 10.48 13.68 28.26
C ARG A 168 11.23 15.00 28.07
N PHE A 169 10.57 16.13 28.33
CA PHE A 169 11.25 17.43 28.36
C PHE A 169 12.22 17.47 29.56
N GLY A 170 13.42 18.01 29.36
CA GLY A 170 14.38 18.22 30.45
C GLY A 170 13.80 19.12 31.53
N ARG A 171 14.21 18.91 32.79
CA ARG A 171 13.83 19.81 33.90
C ARG A 171 14.48 21.18 33.67
N PRO A 172 13.78 22.30 33.93
CA PRO A 172 14.37 23.63 33.80
C PRO A 172 15.58 23.76 34.72
N GLN A 173 16.73 24.10 34.14
CA GLN A 173 17.94 24.42 34.88
C GLN A 173 17.93 25.93 35.15
N ASN A 174 17.74 26.31 36.40
CA ASN A 174 17.92 27.70 36.82
C ASN A 174 19.41 28.01 36.74
N VAL A 175 19.83 28.70 35.69
CA VAL A 175 21.19 29.27 35.62
C VAL A 175 21.17 30.52 36.49
N SER A 176 21.60 30.40 37.74
CA SER A 176 21.90 31.55 38.59
C SER A 176 23.13 32.24 38.04
N HIS A 177 22.94 33.35 37.31
CA HIS A 177 24.02 34.30 37.10
C HIS A 177 24.35 34.94 38.46
N LEU A 178 25.52 34.60 38.99
CA LEU A 178 26.27 35.39 39.94
C LEU A 178 27.40 36.10 39.18
#